data_AF-A0A4S3J4H3-F1
#
_entry.id   AF-A0A4S3J4H3-F1
#
_cell.length_a   1.000
_cell.length_b   1.000
_cell.length_c   1.000
_cell.angle_alpha   90.00
_cell.angle_beta   90.00
_cell.angle_gamma   90.00
#
_symmetry.space_group_name_H-M   'P 1'
#
loop_
_entity.id
_entity.type
_entity.pdbx_description
1 polymer ?
#
loop_
_entity_poly.entity_id
_entity_poly.type
_entity_poly.pdbx_seq_one_letter_code
_entity_poly.pdbx_strand_id
1 'polypeptide(L)'
;MVPQNGLPFRITHNGEDKDPLTITAEWTAKDEKGELFHWDLGYFQLRGQELILVEQEDGLPKTEIKPVTTATLKTIPTRFSRYSSNTRDPTAKMIVEYEKGKNVTLHIGNPPTFPSSAECEWLMDFSFPSPHYASALVLEVSSSTSIEQYIDLQKTHFFRVDRMFNRVAPQLVESARREDGLEHVYDCLKQVQHKDTPVDDPHEDAFGRWVEEKDMEQIVHYHERAAPFAIYNWELGVHIPSLIVERLMATQQFKLALKVIRLVFDPSMDGTDINRCWSFPPFREDSVRKPAYTPDQETSVSEWHESGGNVHAAARSYPVAYMKRIAMKYVELMIAMGDEGIPGLRAAASGDPAAGEAPGQVL
;
A
#
# COMPACT_ATOMS: atom_id res chain seq x y z
N MET A 1 -16.74 -34.01 -34.71
CA MET A 1 -15.92 -33.06 -35.50
C MET A 1 -16.07 -31.70 -34.86
N VAL A 2 -15.01 -31.20 -34.22
CA VAL A 2 -15.00 -29.92 -33.50
C VAL A 2 -13.75 -29.16 -33.93
N PRO A 3 -13.86 -27.94 -34.44
CA PRO A 3 -12.85 -26.91 -34.27
C PRO A 3 -13.40 -25.92 -33.23
N GLN A 4 -12.95 -25.93 -31.96
CA GLN A 4 -11.75 -25.22 -31.49
C GLN A 4 -11.50 -23.90 -32.24
N ASN A 5 -12.21 -22.86 -31.83
CA ASN A 5 -11.76 -21.48 -31.94
C ASN A 5 -12.25 -20.76 -30.68
N GLY A 6 -11.35 -20.59 -29.71
CA GLY A 6 -11.57 -19.68 -28.59
C GLY A 6 -11.70 -18.26 -29.15
N LEU A 7 -12.83 -17.62 -28.86
CA LEU A 7 -13.10 -16.23 -29.25
C LEU A 7 -12.12 -15.30 -28.50
N PRO A 8 -11.40 -14.39 -29.17
CA PRO A 8 -10.46 -13.50 -28.50
C PRO A 8 -11.21 -12.33 -27.84
N PHE A 9 -11.42 -12.45 -26.53
CA PHE A 9 -11.79 -11.34 -25.65
C PHE A 9 -10.52 -10.60 -25.21
N ARG A 10 -10.51 -9.26 -25.24
CA ARG A 10 -9.36 -8.44 -24.83
C ARG A 10 -9.76 -7.34 -23.86
N ILE A 11 -8.88 -7.10 -22.90
CA ILE A 11 -8.97 -6.04 -21.91
C ILE A 11 -7.80 -5.10 -22.16
N THR A 12 -8.08 -3.84 -22.45
CA THR A 12 -7.08 -2.78 -22.56
C THR A 12 -7.25 -1.81 -21.40
N HIS A 13 -6.16 -1.32 -20.84
CA HIS A 13 -6.17 -0.25 -19.83
C HIS A 13 -5.54 0.99 -20.46
N ASN A 14 -6.15 2.14 -20.26
CA ASN A 14 -5.54 3.42 -20.61
C ASN A 14 -5.09 4.06 -19.29
N GLY A 15 -3.78 4.12 -19.09
CA GLY A 15 -3.15 4.74 -17.92
C GLY A 15 -2.19 5.82 -18.38
N GLU A 16 -2.71 6.96 -18.81
CA GLU A 16 -1.95 8.20 -18.64
C GLU A 16 -2.14 8.64 -17.19
N ASP A 17 -1.04 9.01 -16.51
CA ASP A 17 -0.95 9.27 -15.06
C ASP A 17 -1.94 10.32 -14.49
N LYS A 18 -2.79 10.92 -15.32
CA LYS A 18 -3.72 12.00 -14.96
C LYS A 18 -5.19 11.59 -14.91
N ASP A 19 -5.55 10.44 -15.45
CA ASP A 19 -6.95 10.00 -15.58
C ASP A 19 -7.23 8.74 -14.74
N PRO A 20 -8.47 8.56 -14.24
CA PRO A 20 -8.85 7.36 -13.50
C PRO A 20 -8.63 6.10 -14.35
N LEU A 21 -8.27 4.98 -13.69
CA LEU A 21 -8.05 3.69 -14.36
C LEU A 21 -9.32 3.27 -15.13
N THR A 22 -9.30 3.48 -16.44
CA THR A 22 -10.37 3.10 -17.36
C THR A 22 -10.01 1.77 -18.02
N ILE A 23 -10.88 0.78 -17.84
CA ILE A 23 -10.75 -0.54 -18.46
C ILE A 23 -11.68 -0.59 -19.67
N THR A 24 -11.12 -0.75 -20.87
CA THR A 24 -11.90 -0.93 -22.11
C THR A 24 -11.97 -2.42 -22.43
N ALA A 25 -13.18 -2.93 -22.65
CA ALA A 25 -13.39 -4.29 -23.10
C ALA A 25 -13.71 -4.30 -24.59
N GLU A 26 -12.95 -5.08 -25.37
CA GLU A 26 -13.09 -5.12 -26.82
C GLU A 26 -13.37 -6.55 -27.30
N TRP A 27 -14.28 -6.68 -28.28
CA TRP A 27 -14.49 -7.92 -29.01
C TRP A 27 -13.90 -7.83 -30.42
N THR A 28 -12.99 -8.74 -30.77
CA THR A 28 -12.37 -8.78 -32.10
C THR A 28 -12.92 -9.92 -32.95
N ALA A 29 -13.40 -9.61 -34.15
CA ALA A 29 -13.86 -10.57 -35.14
C ALA A 29 -13.10 -10.40 -36.47
N LYS A 30 -13.08 -11.47 -37.29
CA LYS A 30 -12.59 -11.39 -38.68
C LYS A 30 -13.78 -11.33 -39.62
N ASP A 31 -13.74 -10.45 -40.61
CA ASP A 31 -14.72 -10.44 -41.70
C ASP A 31 -14.45 -11.57 -42.73
N GLU A 32 -15.32 -11.68 -43.74
CA GLU A 32 -15.22 -12.67 -44.80
C GLU A 32 -13.96 -12.52 -45.68
N LYS A 33 -13.26 -11.38 -45.60
CA LYS A 33 -12.01 -11.09 -46.30
C LYS A 33 -10.76 -11.31 -45.42
N GLY A 34 -10.96 -11.66 -44.16
CA GLY A 34 -9.90 -11.86 -43.18
C GLY A 34 -9.40 -10.58 -42.50
N GLU A 35 -10.06 -9.45 -42.73
CA GLU A 35 -9.80 -8.18 -42.05
C GLU A 35 -10.38 -8.19 -40.63
N LEU A 36 -9.62 -7.66 -39.68
CA LEU A 36 -9.99 -7.64 -38.27
C LEU A 36 -10.83 -6.40 -37.97
N PHE A 37 -11.99 -6.60 -37.34
CA PHE A 37 -12.87 -5.55 -36.84
C PHE A 37 -13.02 -5.69 -35.33
N HIS A 38 -13.06 -4.56 -34.62
CA HIS A 38 -13.35 -4.51 -33.20
C HIS A 38 -14.70 -3.87 -32.92
N TRP A 39 -15.33 -4.34 -31.85
CA TRP A 39 -16.50 -3.72 -31.24
C TRP A 39 -16.09 -3.22 -29.87
N ASP A 40 -16.27 -1.93 -29.64
CA ASP A 40 -16.16 -1.34 -28.32
C ASP A 40 -17.36 -1.79 -27.48
N LEU A 41 -17.10 -2.51 -26.40
CA LEU A 41 -18.12 -2.99 -25.47
C LEU A 41 -18.37 -1.99 -24.33
N GLY A 42 -17.65 -0.85 -24.33
CA GLY A 42 -17.81 0.25 -23.40
C GLY A 42 -16.66 0.42 -22.41
N TYR A 43 -16.71 1.54 -21.69
CA TYR A 43 -15.75 1.89 -20.66
C TYR A 43 -16.20 1.33 -19.32
N PHE A 44 -15.29 0.70 -18.58
CA PHE A 44 -15.53 0.22 -17.23
C PHE A 44 -14.74 1.06 -16.24
N GLN A 45 -15.46 1.71 -15.34
CA GLN A 45 -14.88 2.44 -14.23
C GLN A 45 -14.91 1.59 -12.97
N LEU A 46 -13.78 1.56 -12.26
CA LEU A 46 -13.73 1.04 -10.90
C LEU A 46 -14.28 2.11 -9.96
N ARG A 47 -15.50 1.93 -9.43
CA ARG A 47 -16.07 2.81 -8.41
C ARG A 47 -16.16 2.06 -7.08
N GLY A 48 -15.22 2.33 -6.18
CA GLY A 48 -15.07 1.56 -4.95
C GLY A 48 -14.54 0.15 -5.24
N GLN A 49 -15.32 -0.89 -4.91
CA GLN A 49 -14.97 -2.30 -5.19
C GLN A 49 -15.73 -2.88 -6.39
N GLU A 50 -16.58 -2.08 -7.05
CA GLU A 50 -17.43 -2.54 -8.13
C GLU A 50 -16.96 -1.98 -9.48
N LEU A 51 -17.01 -2.83 -10.50
CA LEU A 51 -16.73 -2.47 -11.88
C LEU A 51 -18.03 -2.04 -12.56
N ILE A 52 -18.12 -0.78 -12.99
CA ILE A 52 -19.34 -0.19 -13.52
C ILE A 52 -19.15 0.22 -14.98
N LEU A 53 -20.02 -0.27 -15.85
CA LEU A 53 -20.06 0.10 -17.26
C LEU A 53 -20.60 1.53 -17.44
N VAL A 54 -19.87 2.37 -18.16
CA VAL A 54 -20.20 3.76 -18.49
C VAL A 54 -20.03 4.02 -19.99
N GLU A 55 -20.85 4.91 -20.55
CA GLU A 55 -20.87 5.19 -22.00
C GLU A 55 -19.67 6.01 -22.50
N GLN A 56 -19.11 6.83 -21.63
CA GLN A 56 -17.93 7.66 -21.86
C GLN A 56 -17.15 7.75 -20.54
N GLU A 57 -15.92 8.22 -20.60
CA GLU A 57 -14.96 8.26 -19.47
C GLU A 57 -15.47 9.01 -18.22
N ASP A 58 -16.49 9.87 -18.35
CA ASP A 58 -17.20 10.53 -17.22
C ASP A 58 -18.73 10.23 -17.18
N GLY A 59 -19.11 9.05 -17.67
CA GLY A 59 -20.52 8.70 -17.92
C GLY A 59 -21.34 8.29 -16.68
N LEU A 60 -22.66 8.33 -16.84
CA LEU A 60 -23.60 7.65 -15.95
C LEU A 60 -23.53 6.12 -16.17
N PRO A 61 -23.74 5.30 -15.11
CA PRO A 61 -23.81 3.85 -15.24
C PRO A 61 -24.85 3.41 -16.28
N LYS A 62 -24.48 2.48 -17.16
CA LYS A 62 -25.39 1.86 -18.13
C LYS A 62 -25.40 0.34 -17.99
N THR A 63 -26.57 -0.25 -18.19
CA THR A 63 -26.77 -1.71 -18.18
C THR A 63 -26.31 -2.38 -19.48
N GLU A 64 -26.30 -1.65 -20.60
CA GLU A 64 -25.82 -2.10 -21.90
C GLU A 64 -25.42 -0.91 -22.78
N ILE A 65 -24.46 -1.11 -23.69
CA ILE A 65 -24.07 -0.13 -24.71
C ILE A 65 -24.27 -0.77 -26.09
N LYS A 66 -24.76 0.03 -27.05
CA LYS A 66 -24.85 -0.41 -28.44
C LYS A 66 -23.43 -0.43 -29.02
N PRO A 67 -22.97 -1.57 -29.55
CA PRO A 67 -21.58 -1.70 -29.95
C PRO A 67 -21.31 -0.79 -31.15
N VAL A 68 -20.31 0.09 -31.01
CA VAL A 68 -19.89 1.07 -32.03
C VAL A 68 -18.60 0.56 -32.68
N THR A 69 -18.52 0.63 -34.01
CA THR A 69 -17.32 0.27 -34.77
C THR A 69 -16.38 1.48 -34.81
N THR A 70 -15.29 1.46 -34.05
CA THR A 70 -14.63 2.73 -33.66
C THR A 70 -13.47 3.17 -34.57
N ALA A 71 -12.64 2.30 -35.15
CA ALA A 71 -11.74 2.61 -36.30
C ALA A 71 -10.81 1.42 -36.60
N THR A 72 -9.96 1.51 -37.63
CA THR A 72 -8.75 0.67 -37.74
C THR A 72 -7.62 1.23 -36.88
N LEU A 73 -7.53 0.79 -35.62
CA LEU A 73 -6.32 0.91 -34.82
C LEU A 73 -5.43 -0.32 -35.04
N LYS A 74 -4.10 -0.12 -35.06
CA LYS A 74 -3.16 -1.25 -34.99
C LYS A 74 -3.26 -1.87 -33.60
N THR A 75 -4.08 -2.89 -33.45
CA THR A 75 -4.03 -3.74 -32.26
C THR A 75 -2.65 -4.36 -32.18
N ILE A 76 -1.88 -4.08 -31.13
CA ILE A 76 -0.65 -4.83 -30.88
C ILE A 76 -1.08 -6.14 -30.23
N PRO A 77 -0.86 -7.30 -30.86
CA PRO A 77 -1.15 -8.58 -30.23
C PRO A 77 -0.18 -8.82 -29.08
N THR A 78 -0.59 -8.47 -27.86
CA THR A 78 0.15 -8.77 -26.64
C THR A 78 0.27 -10.27 -26.44
N ARG A 79 1.50 -10.77 -26.47
CA ARG A 79 1.83 -12.15 -26.11
C ARG A 79 2.50 -12.15 -24.75
N PHE A 80 1.85 -12.81 -23.80
CA PHE A 80 2.46 -13.14 -22.53
C PHE A 80 3.24 -14.43 -22.66
N SER A 81 4.50 -14.42 -22.23
CA SER A 81 5.28 -15.65 -22.08
C SER A 81 5.80 -15.74 -20.66
N ARG A 82 5.89 -16.98 -20.17
CA ARG A 82 6.51 -17.27 -18.89
C ARG A 82 7.93 -17.74 -19.13
N TYR A 83 8.86 -17.19 -18.35
CA TYR A 83 10.24 -17.62 -18.34
C TYR A 83 10.61 -18.07 -16.94
N SER A 84 11.24 -19.24 -16.84
CA SER A 84 11.74 -19.81 -15.58
C SER A 84 13.26 -19.88 -15.64
N SER A 85 13.95 -19.44 -14.60
CA SER A 85 15.42 -19.54 -14.52
C SER A 85 15.91 -19.76 -13.11
N ASN A 86 16.93 -20.62 -13.02
CA ASN A 86 17.70 -20.86 -11.79
C ASN A 86 18.94 -19.95 -11.70
N THR A 87 19.20 -19.17 -12.76
CA THR A 87 20.37 -18.28 -12.89
C THR A 87 20.18 -17.01 -12.06
N ARG A 88 21.24 -16.65 -11.32
CA ARG A 88 21.21 -15.79 -10.12
C ARG A 88 21.75 -14.37 -10.32
N ASP A 89 22.04 -13.94 -11.55
CA ASP A 89 22.77 -12.70 -11.79
C ASP A 89 21.81 -11.54 -12.19
N PRO A 90 21.61 -10.54 -11.32
CA PRO A 90 20.74 -9.39 -11.58
C PRO A 90 21.30 -8.38 -12.58
N THR A 91 22.56 -8.52 -13.00
CA THR A 91 23.15 -7.75 -14.10
C THR A 91 23.11 -8.50 -15.43
N ALA A 92 22.68 -9.76 -15.41
CA ALA A 92 22.65 -10.58 -16.59
C ALA A 92 21.57 -10.09 -17.56
N LYS A 93 22.05 -9.62 -18.70
CA LYS A 93 21.26 -9.54 -19.92
C LYS A 93 20.71 -10.92 -20.22
N MET A 94 19.39 -11.06 -20.14
CA MET A 94 18.72 -12.32 -20.42
C MET A 94 18.35 -12.38 -21.89
N ILE A 95 18.73 -13.44 -22.59
CA ILE A 95 18.44 -13.58 -24.03
C ILE A 95 17.31 -14.60 -24.20
N VAL A 96 16.16 -14.15 -24.72
CA VAL A 96 14.98 -14.98 -24.98
C VAL A 96 14.74 -15.08 -26.47
N GLU A 97 14.56 -16.29 -26.99
CA GLU A 97 14.13 -16.52 -28.37
C GLU A 97 12.60 -16.31 -28.47
N TYR A 98 12.18 -15.23 -29.13
CA TYR A 98 10.75 -14.86 -29.26
C TYR A 98 10.12 -15.45 -30.54
N GLU A 99 10.91 -15.59 -31.59
CA GLU A 99 10.57 -16.25 -32.86
C GLU A 99 11.82 -16.95 -33.39
N LYS A 100 11.68 -17.99 -34.24
CA LYS A 100 12.81 -18.77 -34.79
C LYS A 100 13.97 -17.86 -35.24
N GLY A 101 15.07 -17.89 -34.48
CA GLY A 101 16.29 -17.12 -34.76
C GLY A 101 16.28 -15.63 -34.39
N LYS A 102 15.21 -15.12 -33.75
CA LYS A 102 15.13 -13.76 -33.20
C LYS A 102 15.24 -13.78 -31.69
N ASN A 103 16.38 -13.30 -31.21
CA ASN A 103 16.69 -13.16 -29.80
C ASN A 103 16.39 -11.75 -29.31
N VAL A 104 15.71 -11.64 -28.17
CA VAL A 104 15.47 -10.39 -27.46
C VAL A 104 16.32 -10.39 -26.21
N THR A 105 17.06 -9.30 -25.98
CA THR A 105 17.82 -9.11 -24.75
C THR A 105 17.00 -8.31 -23.75
N LEU A 106 16.87 -8.85 -22.55
CA LEU A 106 16.03 -8.32 -21.50
C LEU A 106 16.88 -7.94 -20.31
N HIS A 107 16.50 -6.81 -19.71
CA HIS A 107 16.91 -6.42 -18.39
C HIS A 107 15.72 -6.72 -17.47
N ILE A 108 15.98 -7.43 -16.39
CA ILE A 108 14.99 -7.80 -15.38
C ILE A 108 15.40 -7.15 -14.07
N GLY A 109 14.40 -6.73 -13.29
CA GLY A 109 14.57 -6.17 -11.97
C GLY A 109 15.13 -7.18 -10.98
N ASN A 110 15.84 -6.67 -9.98
CA ASN A 110 16.43 -7.46 -8.91
C ASN A 110 15.58 -7.35 -7.65
N PRO A 111 14.98 -8.43 -7.14
CA PRO A 111 14.34 -8.38 -5.83
C PRO A 111 15.39 -8.17 -4.72
N PRO A 112 15.01 -7.54 -3.59
CA PRO A 112 15.97 -7.23 -2.51
C PRO A 112 16.61 -8.46 -1.88
N THR A 113 15.86 -9.57 -1.84
CA THR A 113 16.28 -10.84 -1.29
C THR A 113 16.07 -11.95 -2.32
N PHE A 114 17.11 -12.75 -2.55
CA PHE A 114 17.10 -13.86 -3.50
C PHE A 114 17.65 -15.12 -2.84
N PRO A 115 16.80 -15.99 -2.27
CA PRO A 115 17.25 -17.23 -1.63
C PRO A 115 17.96 -18.12 -2.64
N SER A 116 19.06 -18.77 -2.25
CA SER A 116 19.85 -19.62 -3.15
C SER A 116 19.11 -20.86 -3.67
N SER A 117 18.03 -21.26 -2.97
CA SER A 117 17.15 -22.37 -3.31
C SER A 117 15.82 -21.93 -3.93
N ALA A 118 15.62 -20.64 -4.23
CA ALA A 118 14.37 -20.16 -4.81
C ALA A 118 14.31 -20.41 -6.32
N GLU A 119 13.13 -20.79 -6.80
CA GLU A 119 12.78 -20.84 -8.22
C GLU A 119 12.14 -19.51 -8.60
N CYS A 120 12.54 -18.94 -9.75
CA CYS A 120 12.03 -17.65 -10.21
C CYS A 120 11.32 -17.78 -11.55
N GLU A 121 10.12 -17.22 -11.61
CA GLU A 121 9.30 -17.14 -12.81
C GLU A 121 9.00 -15.68 -13.15
N TRP A 122 9.26 -15.29 -14.40
CA TRP A 122 8.91 -13.99 -14.94
C TRP A 122 7.75 -14.13 -15.92
N LEU A 123 6.69 -13.35 -15.71
CA LEU A 123 5.63 -13.13 -16.69
C LEU A 123 5.97 -11.88 -17.50
N MET A 124 6.14 -12.06 -18.81
CA MET A 124 6.65 -11.03 -19.70
C MET A 124 5.65 -10.67 -20.79
N ASP A 125 5.53 -9.38 -21.09
CA ASP A 125 4.81 -8.84 -22.25
C ASP A 125 5.82 -8.48 -23.35
N PHE A 126 5.66 -9.06 -24.54
CA PHE A 126 6.53 -8.84 -25.71
C PHE A 126 6.02 -7.79 -26.73
N SER A 127 5.12 -6.88 -26.30
CA SER A 127 4.34 -6.05 -27.22
C SER A 127 4.31 -4.56 -26.89
N PHE A 128 4.98 -4.12 -25.83
CA PHE A 128 5.04 -2.70 -25.46
C PHE A 128 6.48 -2.20 -25.35
N PRO A 129 6.84 -0.99 -25.86
CA PRO A 129 6.10 -0.12 -26.79
C PRO A 129 6.36 -0.47 -28.27
N SER A 130 7.13 -1.53 -28.57
CA SER A 130 7.47 -1.92 -29.94
C SER A 130 7.48 -3.44 -30.11
N PRO A 131 7.15 -3.98 -31.30
CA PRO A 131 7.26 -5.41 -31.57
C PRO A 131 8.68 -5.89 -31.29
N HIS A 132 8.82 -7.02 -30.59
CA HIS A 132 10.12 -7.60 -30.18
C HIS A 132 10.82 -6.87 -29.02
N TYR A 133 10.12 -6.01 -28.30
CA TYR A 133 10.55 -5.53 -26.99
C TYR A 133 9.81 -6.32 -25.91
N ALA A 134 10.50 -6.84 -24.91
CA ALA A 134 9.83 -7.44 -23.75
C ALA A 134 10.02 -6.60 -22.51
N SER A 135 8.91 -6.40 -21.79
CA SER A 135 8.90 -5.91 -20.43
C SER A 135 8.59 -7.09 -19.52
N ALA A 136 9.44 -7.34 -18.53
CA ALA A 136 9.02 -8.15 -17.39
C ALA A 136 7.96 -7.34 -16.64
N LEU A 137 6.83 -7.96 -16.32
CA LEU A 137 5.76 -7.29 -15.59
C LEU A 137 5.64 -7.85 -14.17
N VAL A 138 5.70 -9.16 -14.04
CA VAL A 138 5.56 -9.85 -12.75
C VAL A 138 6.69 -10.84 -12.59
N LEU A 139 7.37 -10.77 -11.44
CA LEU A 139 8.35 -11.75 -10.98
C LEU A 139 7.75 -12.50 -9.78
N GLU A 140 7.75 -13.83 -9.87
CA GLU A 140 7.41 -14.72 -8.76
C GLU A 140 8.68 -15.44 -8.29
N VAL A 141 8.96 -15.34 -7.00
CA VAL A 141 10.08 -15.99 -6.32
C VAL A 141 9.51 -17.03 -5.37
N SER A 142 9.63 -18.30 -5.75
CA SER A 142 9.13 -19.44 -4.99
C SER A 142 10.25 -20.09 -4.20
N SER A 143 10.10 -20.16 -2.88
CA SER A 143 10.98 -20.90 -1.96
C SER A 143 10.25 -22.08 -1.33
N SER A 144 10.94 -22.92 -0.55
CA SER A 144 10.31 -24.02 0.20
C SER A 144 9.27 -23.54 1.23
N THR A 145 9.30 -22.26 1.61
CA THR A 145 8.52 -21.70 2.72
C THR A 145 7.61 -20.53 2.33
N SER A 146 7.82 -19.92 1.17
CA SER A 146 7.10 -18.72 0.74
C SER A 146 7.08 -18.59 -0.77
N ILE A 147 6.03 -17.96 -1.28
CA ILE A 147 5.95 -17.44 -2.64
C ILE A 147 5.87 -15.92 -2.51
N GLU A 148 6.84 -15.23 -3.08
CA GLU A 148 6.90 -13.77 -3.09
C GLU A 148 6.64 -13.27 -4.51
N GLN A 149 5.70 -12.34 -4.65
CA GLN A 149 5.39 -11.72 -5.95
C GLN A 149 5.89 -10.29 -5.98
N TYR A 150 6.42 -9.90 -7.13
CA TYR A 150 7.01 -8.61 -7.38
C TYR A 150 6.47 -8.06 -8.71
N ILE A 151 6.24 -6.75 -8.80
CA ILE A 151 6.06 -6.08 -10.08
C ILE A 151 7.36 -5.42 -10.47
N ASP A 152 7.77 -5.68 -11.71
CA ASP A 152 8.98 -5.13 -12.30
C ASP A 152 8.58 -4.01 -13.27
N LEU A 153 8.83 -2.75 -12.87
CA LEU A 153 8.52 -1.60 -13.71
C LEU A 153 9.81 -1.02 -14.25
N GLN A 154 9.95 -1.08 -15.58
CA GLN A 154 11.01 -0.38 -16.27
C GLN A 154 10.80 1.14 -16.16
N LYS A 155 11.71 1.82 -15.47
CA LYS A 155 11.87 3.27 -15.53
C LYS A 155 12.95 3.61 -16.56
N THR A 156 12.95 4.86 -17.03
CA THR A 156 13.85 5.35 -18.09
C THR A 156 15.34 5.05 -17.88
N HIS A 157 15.79 4.81 -16.64
CA HIS A 157 17.18 4.54 -16.30
C HIS A 157 17.41 3.38 -15.32
N PHE A 158 16.36 2.73 -14.82
CA PHE A 158 16.44 1.64 -13.82
C PHE A 158 15.14 0.83 -13.74
N PHE A 159 15.15 -0.29 -13.02
CA PHE A 159 13.93 -1.05 -12.71
C PHE A 159 13.49 -0.77 -11.27
N ARG A 160 12.19 -0.55 -11.06
CA ARG A 160 11.58 -0.53 -9.73
C ARG A 160 10.91 -1.88 -9.51
N VAL A 161 11.37 -2.60 -8.49
CA VAL A 161 10.79 -3.88 -8.09
C VAL A 161 10.03 -3.67 -6.79
N ASP A 162 8.70 -3.70 -6.85
CA ASP A 162 7.84 -3.55 -5.67
C ASP A 162 7.23 -4.89 -5.28
N ARG A 163 7.19 -5.18 -3.96
CA ARG A 163 6.51 -6.38 -3.44
C ARG A 163 5.00 -6.24 -3.53
N MET A 164 4.37 -7.29 -4.03
CA MET A 164 2.92 -7.45 -4.07
C MET A 164 2.38 -8.34 -2.96
N PHE A 165 3.01 -8.31 -1.78
CA PHE A 165 2.46 -8.94 -0.57
C PHE A 165 2.81 -8.14 0.68
N ASN A 166 1.94 -8.21 1.71
CA ASN A 166 2.18 -7.58 3.00
C ASN A 166 2.84 -8.58 3.96
N ARG A 167 4.10 -8.34 4.34
CA ARG A 167 4.87 -9.19 5.28
C ARG A 167 4.33 -9.20 6.70
N VAL A 168 3.66 -8.12 7.11
CA VAL A 168 3.18 -7.91 8.48
C VAL A 168 1.77 -8.48 8.65
N ALA A 169 0.92 -8.42 7.62
CA ALA A 169 -0.47 -8.84 7.69
C ALA A 169 -0.71 -10.27 8.22
N PRO A 170 0.03 -11.32 7.79
CA PRO A 170 -0.18 -12.67 8.32
C PRO A 170 0.08 -12.78 9.83
N GLN A 171 1.07 -12.05 10.34
CA GLN A 171 1.40 -11.99 11.77
C GLN A 171 0.30 -11.25 12.56
N LEU A 172 -0.24 -10.17 11.97
CA LEU A 172 -1.38 -9.43 12.54
C LEU A 172 -2.65 -10.29 12.59
N VAL A 173 -2.93 -11.06 11.54
CA VAL A 173 -4.09 -11.98 11.51
C VAL A 173 -3.94 -13.07 12.56
N GLU A 174 -2.74 -13.63 12.73
CA GLU A 174 -2.50 -14.66 13.74
C GLU A 174 -2.60 -14.10 15.17
N SER A 175 -2.10 -12.88 15.41
CA SER A 175 -2.26 -12.21 16.71
C SER A 175 -3.73 -11.88 17.00
N ALA A 176 -4.52 -11.49 16.00
CA ALA A 176 -5.94 -11.18 16.16
C ALA A 176 -6.82 -12.39 16.50
N ARG A 177 -6.33 -13.63 16.29
CA ARG A 177 -7.04 -14.87 16.64
C ARG A 177 -6.97 -15.20 18.13
N ARG A 178 -6.01 -14.62 18.86
CA ARG A 178 -5.86 -14.89 20.29
C ARG A 178 -7.00 -14.24 21.07
N GLU A 179 -7.47 -14.90 22.13
CA GLU A 179 -8.58 -14.43 22.98
C GLU A 179 -8.21 -13.17 23.80
N ASP A 180 -6.97 -12.70 23.72
CA ASP A 180 -6.36 -11.69 24.59
C ASP A 180 -6.61 -10.22 24.17
N GLY A 181 -7.40 -9.96 23.13
CA GLY A 181 -7.82 -8.60 22.74
C GLY A 181 -6.98 -7.92 21.66
N LEU A 182 -7.24 -6.62 21.45
CA LEU A 182 -6.64 -5.79 20.39
C LEU A 182 -5.17 -5.44 20.69
N GLU A 183 -4.82 -5.42 21.97
CA GLU A 183 -3.50 -5.06 22.49
C GLU A 183 -2.40 -5.89 21.84
N HIS A 184 -2.64 -7.19 21.64
CA HIS A 184 -1.65 -8.08 21.04
C HIS A 184 -1.38 -7.78 19.55
N VAL A 185 -2.40 -7.32 18.82
CA VAL A 185 -2.25 -6.89 17.41
C VAL A 185 -1.36 -5.65 17.35
N TYR A 186 -1.57 -4.68 18.25
CA TYR A 186 -0.75 -3.48 18.33
C TYR A 186 0.67 -3.77 18.83
N ASP A 187 0.84 -4.73 19.74
CA ASP A 187 2.16 -5.21 20.17
C ASP A 187 2.92 -5.89 19.03
N CYS A 188 2.24 -6.70 18.22
CA CYS A 188 2.82 -7.30 17.02
C CYS A 188 3.24 -6.24 16.01
N LEU A 189 2.37 -5.26 15.73
CA LEU A 189 2.71 -4.12 14.86
C LEU A 189 3.91 -3.33 15.40
N LYS A 190 3.96 -3.12 16.72
CA LYS A 190 5.04 -2.44 17.45
C LYS A 190 6.39 -3.15 17.35
N GLN A 191 6.41 -4.46 17.09
CA GLN A 191 7.64 -5.25 16.97
C GLN A 191 8.28 -5.17 15.58
N VAL A 192 7.60 -4.59 14.59
CA VAL A 192 8.22 -4.32 13.29
C VAL A 192 9.29 -3.24 13.49
N GLN A 193 10.54 -3.62 13.35
CA GLN A 193 11.70 -2.76 13.52
C GLN A 193 12.38 -2.53 12.17
N HIS A 194 12.85 -1.29 11.96
CA HIS A 194 13.71 -0.98 10.82
C HIS A 194 15.03 -1.75 10.99
N LYS A 195 15.62 -2.17 9.89
CA LYS A 195 16.97 -2.76 9.91
C LYS A 195 17.99 -1.69 9.56
N ASP A 196 19.11 -1.65 10.28
CA ASP A 196 20.23 -0.75 9.97
C ASP A 196 20.94 -1.11 8.65
N THR A 197 20.65 -2.29 8.11
CA THR A 197 21.14 -2.72 6.80
C THR A 197 20.11 -2.33 5.73
N PRO A 198 20.51 -1.57 4.70
CA PRO A 198 19.60 -1.13 3.62
C PRO A 198 19.12 -2.27 2.71
N VAL A 199 19.58 -3.50 2.96
CA VAL A 199 19.15 -4.67 2.20
C VAL A 199 17.91 -5.24 2.89
N ASP A 200 16.74 -4.98 2.33
CA ASP A 200 15.46 -5.55 2.74
C ASP A 200 14.97 -5.11 4.14
N ASP A 201 14.81 -3.79 4.29
CA ASP A 201 14.18 -3.17 5.46
C ASP A 201 12.64 -3.38 5.41
N PRO A 202 12.04 -4.05 6.42
CA PRO A 202 10.59 -4.29 6.46
C PRO A 202 9.76 -3.00 6.54
N HIS A 203 10.37 -1.85 6.84
CA HIS A 203 9.63 -0.59 6.83
C HIS A 203 9.36 -0.05 5.41
N GLU A 204 10.16 -0.45 4.42
CA GLU A 204 10.00 -0.01 3.03
C GLU A 204 8.64 -0.46 2.47
N ASP A 205 8.34 -1.75 2.57
CA ASP A 205 7.09 -2.33 2.08
C ASP A 205 5.92 -2.18 3.07
N ALA A 206 6.18 -2.32 4.37
CA ALA A 206 5.11 -2.25 5.37
C ALA A 206 4.60 -0.82 5.61
N PHE A 207 5.46 0.20 5.51
CA PHE A 207 5.09 1.57 5.87
C PHE A 207 5.42 2.61 4.78
N GLY A 208 5.98 2.18 3.65
CA GLY A 208 6.36 3.09 2.57
C GLY A 208 7.55 3.95 2.94
N ARG A 209 8.56 3.36 3.61
CA ARG A 209 9.81 4.04 3.95
C ARG A 209 10.72 4.13 2.72
N TRP A 210 11.42 5.25 2.56
CA TRP A 210 12.58 5.34 1.67
C TRP A 210 13.62 6.30 2.23
N VAL A 211 14.85 6.19 1.75
CA VAL A 211 15.95 7.08 2.12
C VAL A 211 16.34 7.90 0.90
N GLU A 212 16.35 9.22 1.03
CA GLU A 212 16.89 10.15 0.06
C GLU A 212 18.29 10.59 0.50
N GLU A 213 19.28 10.47 -0.37
CA GLU A 213 20.63 10.99 -0.13
C GLU A 213 20.73 12.40 -0.68
N LYS A 214 20.87 13.40 0.19
CA LYS A 214 20.99 14.81 -0.19
C LYS A 214 22.10 15.49 0.59
N ASP A 215 23.02 16.15 -0.12
CA ASP A 215 24.12 16.93 0.49
C ASP A 215 24.94 16.16 1.53
N MET A 216 25.15 14.84 1.32
CA MET A 216 25.80 13.89 2.24
C MET A 216 25.02 13.58 3.54
N GLU A 217 23.76 14.02 3.64
CA GLU A 217 22.82 13.61 4.68
C GLU A 217 21.83 12.58 4.13
N GLN A 218 21.49 11.58 4.95
CA GLN A 218 20.45 10.60 4.66
C GLN A 218 19.14 11.07 5.30
N ILE A 219 18.18 11.43 4.46
CA ILE A 219 16.86 11.85 4.91
C ILE A 219 15.93 10.65 4.78
N VAL A 220 15.29 10.27 5.88
CA VAL A 220 14.32 9.17 5.89
C VAL A 220 12.93 9.73 5.72
N HIS A 221 12.20 9.15 4.78
CA HIS A 221 10.82 9.52 4.48
C HIS A 221 9.90 8.34 4.71
N TYR A 222 8.64 8.67 4.95
CA TYR A 222 7.54 7.72 5.04
C TYR A 222 6.33 8.28 4.31
N HIS A 223 5.66 7.42 3.54
CA HIS A 223 4.42 7.80 2.88
C HIS A 223 3.51 6.59 2.69
N GLU A 224 2.26 6.70 3.10
CA GLU A 224 1.29 5.59 3.03
C GLU A 224 0.95 5.09 1.61
N ARG A 225 1.41 5.80 0.57
CA ARG A 225 1.23 5.47 -0.86
C ARG A 225 2.55 5.12 -1.55
N ALA A 226 3.68 5.12 -0.83
CA ALA A 226 4.98 4.81 -1.42
C ALA A 226 5.15 3.30 -1.68
N ALA A 227 4.43 2.43 -0.96
CA ALA A 227 4.41 0.99 -1.21
C ALA A 227 2.97 0.44 -1.31
N PRO A 228 2.72 -0.65 -2.08
CA PRO A 228 1.37 -1.12 -2.40
C PRO A 228 0.48 -1.41 -1.19
N PHE A 229 1.05 -1.91 -0.09
CA PHE A 229 0.30 -2.31 1.11
C PHE A 229 0.50 -1.37 2.30
N ALA A 230 1.30 -0.31 2.16
CA ALA A 230 1.59 0.59 3.27
C ALA A 230 0.31 1.21 3.84
N ILE A 231 -0.62 1.62 2.97
CA ILE A 231 -1.87 2.28 3.37
C ILE A 231 -2.65 1.52 4.45
N TYR A 232 -2.71 0.19 4.37
CA TYR A 232 -3.45 -0.62 5.34
C TYR A 232 -2.81 -0.61 6.73
N ASN A 233 -1.48 -0.60 6.79
CA ASN A 233 -0.77 -0.50 8.06
C ASN A 233 -0.86 0.92 8.64
N TRP A 234 -0.89 1.95 7.79
CA TRP A 234 -1.18 3.33 8.18
C TRP A 234 -2.63 3.50 8.70
N GLU A 235 -3.60 2.85 8.07
CA GLU A 235 -4.98 2.81 8.54
C GLU A 235 -5.07 2.18 9.94
N LEU A 236 -4.43 1.03 10.15
CA LEU A 236 -4.41 0.34 11.45
C LEU A 236 -3.71 1.16 12.53
N GLY A 237 -2.57 1.78 12.20
CA GLY A 237 -1.74 2.50 13.15
C GLY A 237 -2.19 3.93 13.46
N VAL A 238 -2.90 4.58 12.53
CA VAL A 238 -3.22 6.02 12.61
C VAL A 238 -4.70 6.29 12.40
N HIS A 239 -5.26 5.91 11.25
CA HIS A 239 -6.58 6.41 10.83
C HIS A 239 -7.74 5.76 11.60
N ILE A 240 -7.70 4.44 11.81
CA ILE A 240 -8.73 3.70 12.53
C ILE A 240 -8.80 4.14 14.00
N PRO A 241 -7.70 4.13 14.79
CA PRO A 241 -7.74 4.61 16.17
C PRO A 241 -8.21 6.05 16.27
N SER A 242 -7.77 6.91 15.35
CA SER A 242 -8.19 8.29 15.26
C SER A 242 -9.69 8.45 15.10
N LEU A 243 -10.30 7.69 14.19
CA LEU A 243 -11.73 7.73 13.94
C LEU A 243 -12.54 7.20 15.13
N ILE A 244 -12.10 6.08 15.71
CA ILE A 244 -12.77 5.46 16.86
C ILE A 244 -12.72 6.40 18.08
N VAL A 245 -11.56 6.99 18.38
CA VAL A 245 -11.39 7.92 19.50
C VAL A 245 -12.34 9.11 19.36
N GLU A 246 -12.42 9.73 18.18
CA GLU A 246 -13.34 10.86 17.96
C GLU A 246 -14.80 10.46 18.18
N ARG A 247 -15.21 9.27 17.70
CA ARG A 247 -16.57 8.79 17.88
C ARG A 247 -16.89 8.50 19.35
N LEU A 248 -15.95 7.90 20.07
CA LEU A 248 -16.10 7.61 21.50
C LEU A 248 -16.15 8.88 22.33
N MET A 249 -15.30 9.88 22.02
CA MET A 249 -15.33 11.20 22.66
C MET A 249 -16.67 11.90 22.41
N ALA A 250 -17.18 11.89 21.17
CA ALA A 250 -18.47 12.50 20.82
C ALA A 250 -19.67 11.85 21.54
N THR A 251 -19.53 10.59 21.96
CA THR A 251 -20.54 9.84 22.73
C THR A 251 -20.23 9.76 24.22
N GLN A 252 -19.27 10.57 24.71
CA GLN A 252 -18.84 10.64 26.11
C GLN A 252 -18.32 9.31 26.69
N GLN A 253 -17.87 8.38 25.85
CA GLN A 253 -17.28 7.12 26.26
C GLN A 253 -15.77 7.27 26.53
N PHE A 254 -15.41 8.18 27.42
CA PHE A 254 -14.01 8.62 27.56
C PHE A 254 -13.07 7.54 28.05
N LYS A 255 -13.52 6.64 28.95
CA LYS A 255 -12.71 5.51 29.41
C LYS A 255 -12.31 4.57 28.25
N LEU A 256 -13.23 4.34 27.31
CA LEU A 256 -12.96 3.51 26.14
C LEU A 256 -12.09 4.27 25.13
N ALA A 257 -12.35 5.57 24.92
CA ALA A 257 -11.50 6.42 24.11
C ALA A 257 -10.05 6.42 24.61
N LEU A 258 -9.85 6.46 25.94
CA LEU A 258 -8.53 6.43 26.56
C LEU A 258 -7.82 5.10 26.32
N LYS A 259 -8.54 3.98 26.38
CA LYS A 259 -7.98 2.66 26.03
C LYS A 259 -7.51 2.63 24.57
N VAL A 260 -8.36 3.08 23.64
CA VAL A 260 -8.05 3.04 22.20
C VAL A 260 -6.89 3.96 21.85
N ILE A 261 -6.87 5.21 22.34
CA ILE A 261 -5.79 6.14 21.99
C ILE A 261 -4.43 5.65 22.52
N ARG A 262 -4.41 4.98 23.68
CA ARG A 262 -3.20 4.38 24.27
C ARG A 262 -2.66 3.18 23.51
N LEU A 263 -3.45 2.54 22.65
CA LEU A 263 -2.94 1.53 21.72
C LEU A 263 -1.89 2.14 20.77
N VAL A 264 -2.02 3.43 20.43
CA VAL A 264 -1.12 4.14 19.50
C VAL A 264 -0.14 5.06 20.23
N PHE A 265 -0.64 5.82 21.21
CA PHE A 265 0.13 6.81 21.95
C PHE A 265 -0.16 6.75 23.45
N ASP A 266 0.82 6.28 24.22
CA ASP A 266 0.73 6.22 25.68
C ASP A 266 1.90 6.98 26.34
N PRO A 267 1.66 8.24 26.78
CA PRO A 267 2.66 9.03 27.48
C PRO A 267 2.84 8.62 28.95
N SER A 268 2.06 7.67 29.47
CA SER A 268 2.16 7.21 30.86
C SER A 268 3.21 6.10 31.09
N MET A 269 3.80 5.57 30.01
CA MET A 269 4.87 4.57 30.11
C MET A 269 6.15 5.14 30.73
N ASP A 270 6.82 4.36 31.58
CA ASP A 270 8.06 4.74 32.27
C ASP A 270 9.25 4.93 31.31
N GLY A 271 10.16 5.85 31.64
CA GLY A 271 11.40 6.12 30.90
C GLY A 271 11.65 7.61 30.60
N THR A 272 12.69 7.92 29.82
CA THR A 272 12.97 9.30 29.35
C THR A 272 12.83 9.50 27.85
N ASP A 273 12.94 8.44 27.04
CA ASP A 273 12.79 8.53 25.58
C ASP A 273 11.32 8.64 25.15
N ILE A 274 11.01 9.66 24.37
CA ILE A 274 9.69 9.97 23.81
C ILE A 274 9.28 8.99 22.69
N ASN A 275 10.21 8.30 22.03
CA ASN A 275 9.88 7.27 21.04
C ASN A 275 9.13 6.09 21.66
N ARG A 276 9.37 5.80 22.95
CA ARG A 276 8.67 4.74 23.67
C ARG A 276 7.16 4.95 23.68
N CYS A 277 6.71 6.20 23.74
CA CYS A 277 5.29 6.56 23.87
C CYS A 277 4.48 6.18 22.64
N TRP A 278 5.13 5.93 21.50
CA TRP A 278 4.49 5.61 20.23
C TRP A 278 4.51 4.11 19.98
N SER A 279 3.36 3.50 19.75
CA SER A 279 3.25 2.09 19.34
C SER A 279 3.49 1.92 17.83
N PHE A 280 3.08 2.89 17.02
CA PHE A 280 3.20 2.86 15.57
C PHE A 280 4.66 3.03 15.12
N PRO A 281 5.26 2.05 14.40
CA PRO A 281 6.70 2.05 14.13
C PRO A 281 7.24 3.30 13.42
N PRO A 282 6.59 3.86 12.38
CA PRO A 282 7.07 5.10 11.75
C PRO A 282 7.23 6.28 12.72
N PHE A 283 6.41 6.37 13.76
CA PHE A 283 6.44 7.47 14.72
C PHE A 283 7.54 7.36 15.78
N ARG A 284 8.31 6.27 15.78
CA ARG A 284 9.48 6.08 16.64
C ARG A 284 10.78 6.58 16.02
N GLU A 285 10.78 6.92 14.75
CA GLU A 285 11.97 7.47 14.12
C GLU A 285 12.09 8.97 14.40
N ASP A 286 13.30 9.40 14.75
CA ASP A 286 13.63 10.81 14.97
C ASP A 286 13.43 11.66 13.70
N SER A 287 13.70 11.08 12.54
CA SER A 287 13.54 11.68 11.20
C SER A 287 12.10 12.16 10.95
N VAL A 288 11.10 11.38 11.37
CA VAL A 288 9.69 11.73 11.21
C VAL A 288 9.29 12.92 12.09
N ARG A 289 9.93 13.07 13.25
CA ARG A 289 9.62 14.14 14.22
C ARG A 289 10.37 15.43 13.96
N LYS A 290 11.59 15.29 13.44
CA LYS A 290 12.45 16.38 12.99
C LYS A 290 12.48 16.30 11.47
N PRO A 291 11.46 16.81 10.76
CA PRO A 291 11.57 17.02 9.32
C PRO A 291 12.64 18.11 9.11
N ALA A 292 13.92 17.72 9.18
CA ALA A 292 15.06 18.58 8.90
C ALA A 292 15.05 18.99 7.41
N TYR A 293 14.30 18.25 6.61
CA TYR A 293 14.11 18.50 5.20
C TYR A 293 12.70 18.14 4.77
N THR A 294 12.11 18.99 3.94
CA THR A 294 10.85 18.72 3.25
C THR A 294 11.09 17.59 2.25
N PRO A 295 10.30 16.48 2.25
CA PRO A 295 10.20 15.67 1.04
C PRO A 295 9.90 16.62 -0.11
N ASP A 296 10.51 16.37 -1.28
CA ASP A 296 10.42 17.20 -2.49
C ASP A 296 9.19 18.13 -2.47
N GLN A 297 9.44 19.39 -2.03
CA GLN A 297 8.37 20.29 -1.61
C GLN A 297 7.37 20.49 -2.75
N GLU A 298 7.88 20.45 -3.98
CA GLU A 298 7.08 20.53 -5.21
C GLU A 298 6.11 19.35 -5.33
N THR A 299 6.54 18.11 -5.04
CA THR A 299 5.65 16.93 -5.09
C THR A 299 4.59 16.96 -3.98
N SER A 300 4.95 17.40 -2.78
CA SER A 300 3.99 17.51 -1.67
C SER A 300 2.93 18.59 -1.91
N VAL A 301 3.36 19.72 -2.49
CA VAL A 301 2.48 20.84 -2.86
C VAL A 301 1.60 20.44 -4.04
N SER A 302 2.13 19.71 -5.03
CA SER A 302 1.34 19.21 -6.16
C SER A 302 0.29 18.21 -5.70
N GLU A 303 0.62 17.24 -4.84
CA GLU A 303 -0.36 16.28 -4.31
C GLU A 303 -1.50 16.99 -3.55
N TRP A 304 -1.18 18.00 -2.75
CA TRP A 304 -2.18 18.80 -2.06
C TRP A 304 -3.08 19.59 -3.02
N HIS A 305 -2.51 20.21 -4.06
CA HIS A 305 -3.28 20.92 -5.07
C HIS A 305 -4.17 19.99 -5.92
N GLU A 306 -3.62 18.87 -6.39
CA GLU A 306 -4.33 17.87 -7.20
C GLU A 306 -5.48 17.21 -6.42
N SER A 307 -5.32 17.02 -5.12
CA SER A 307 -6.38 16.50 -4.24
C SER A 307 -7.47 17.52 -3.89
N GLY A 308 -7.42 18.75 -4.44
CA GLY A 308 -8.39 19.81 -4.15
C GLY A 308 -8.23 20.43 -2.77
N GLY A 309 -7.02 20.37 -2.20
CA GLY A 309 -6.71 20.93 -0.88
C GLY A 309 -6.96 19.98 0.29
N ASN A 310 -6.92 18.66 0.05
CA ASN A 310 -7.17 17.66 1.10
C ASN A 310 -6.10 17.73 2.21
N VAL A 311 -6.54 17.91 3.46
CA VAL A 311 -5.64 17.97 4.63
C VAL A 311 -4.85 16.67 4.84
N HIS A 312 -5.40 15.51 4.45
CA HIS A 312 -4.68 14.25 4.51
C HIS A 312 -3.55 14.17 3.48
N ALA A 313 -3.69 14.78 2.29
CA ALA A 313 -2.61 14.85 1.31
C ALA A 313 -1.40 15.60 1.90
N ALA A 314 -1.66 16.77 2.50
CA ALA A 314 -0.62 17.50 3.22
C ALA A 314 -0.04 16.71 4.41
N ALA A 315 -0.89 16.03 5.20
CA ALA A 315 -0.44 15.26 6.36
C ALA A 315 0.36 13.99 6.02
N ARG A 316 0.11 13.36 4.86
CA ARG A 316 0.87 12.19 4.39
C ARG A 316 2.30 12.56 3.99
N SER A 317 2.49 13.74 3.40
CA SER A 317 3.81 14.29 3.12
C SER A 317 4.58 14.61 4.41
N TYR A 318 3.88 14.92 5.50
CA TYR A 318 4.47 15.27 6.80
C TYR A 318 3.83 14.49 7.94
N PRO A 319 4.22 13.21 8.17
CA PRO A 319 3.53 12.37 9.15
C PRO A 319 3.55 12.88 10.59
N VAL A 320 4.45 13.82 10.92
CA VAL A 320 4.43 14.58 12.18
C VAL A 320 3.08 15.28 12.43
N ALA A 321 2.33 15.63 11.38
CA ALA A 321 0.99 16.19 11.50
C ALA A 321 0.03 15.20 12.17
N TYR A 322 0.10 13.92 11.82
CA TYR A 322 -0.68 12.86 12.48
C TYR A 322 -0.27 12.69 13.94
N MET A 323 1.03 12.72 14.24
CA MET A 323 1.54 12.65 15.61
C MET A 323 0.99 13.80 16.46
N LYS A 324 1.05 15.04 15.94
CA LYS A 324 0.51 16.22 16.60
C LYS A 324 -0.99 16.09 16.84
N ARG A 325 -1.75 15.65 15.84
CA ARG A 325 -3.20 15.43 15.96
C ARG A 325 -3.53 14.42 17.06
N ILE A 326 -2.84 13.28 17.11
CA ILE A 326 -3.05 12.25 18.14
C ILE A 326 -2.73 12.81 19.53
N ALA A 327 -1.60 13.50 19.69
CA ALA A 327 -1.21 14.11 20.96
C ALA A 327 -2.22 15.18 21.42
N MET A 328 -2.70 16.03 20.51
CA MET A 328 -3.75 17.02 20.81
C MET A 328 -5.05 16.34 21.24
N LYS A 329 -5.49 15.30 20.54
CA LYS A 329 -6.70 14.54 20.89
C LYS A 329 -6.57 13.85 22.25
N TYR A 330 -5.39 13.37 22.61
CA TYR A 330 -5.12 12.84 23.95
C TYR A 330 -5.31 13.92 25.03
N VAL A 331 -4.79 15.13 24.81
CA VAL A 331 -4.97 16.25 25.75
C VAL A 331 -6.44 16.66 25.86
N GLU A 332 -7.14 16.81 24.73
CA GLU A 332 -8.59 17.09 24.72
C GLU A 332 -9.39 16.04 25.49
N LEU A 333 -9.07 14.76 25.29
CA LEU A 333 -9.69 13.65 26.02
C LEU A 333 -9.45 13.75 27.52
N MET A 334 -8.22 14.03 27.95
CA MET A 334 -7.89 14.18 29.37
C MET A 334 -8.61 15.36 30.02
N ILE A 335 -8.75 16.48 29.31
CA ILE A 335 -9.53 17.64 29.76
C ILE A 335 -11.00 17.25 29.91
N ALA A 336 -11.59 16.63 28.89
CA ALA A 336 -12.99 16.20 28.92
C ALA A 336 -13.29 15.22 30.07
N MET A 337 -12.38 14.30 30.35
CA MET A 337 -12.47 13.39 31.52
C MET A 337 -12.39 14.14 32.85
N GLY A 338 -11.58 15.20 32.92
CA GLY A 338 -11.47 16.10 34.07
C GLY A 338 -12.76 16.87 34.32
N ASP A 339 -13.38 17.39 33.26
CA ASP A 339 -14.62 18.16 33.32
C ASP A 339 -15.83 17.30 33.74
N GLU A 340 -15.88 16.03 33.32
CA GLU A 340 -16.93 15.09 33.75
C GLU A 340 -16.76 14.61 35.21
N GLY A 341 -15.55 14.74 35.78
CA GLY A 341 -15.26 14.33 37.16
C GLY A 341 -15.03 12.83 37.35
N ILE A 342 -14.59 12.10 36.32
CA ILE A 342 -14.29 10.67 36.42
C ILE A 342 -13.22 10.42 37.51
N PRO A 343 -13.44 9.48 38.45
CA PRO A 343 -12.63 9.32 39.68
C PRO A 343 -11.16 8.88 39.50
N GLY A 344 -10.66 8.72 38.27
CA GLY A 344 -9.28 8.31 38.00
C GLY A 344 -8.23 9.42 38.21
N LEU A 345 -8.58 10.69 37.96
CA LEU A 345 -7.65 11.82 38.18
C LEU A 345 -7.62 12.31 39.64
N ARG A 346 -8.71 12.11 40.39
CA ARG A 346 -8.79 12.52 41.80
C ARG A 346 -7.84 11.71 42.70
N ALA A 347 -7.64 10.43 42.40
CA ALA A 347 -6.74 9.56 43.17
C ALA A 347 -5.25 9.92 43.00
N ALA A 348 -4.84 10.40 41.81
CA ALA A 348 -3.47 10.84 41.57
C ALA A 348 -3.17 12.22 42.19
N ALA A 349 -4.18 13.08 42.32
CA ALA A 349 -4.03 14.42 42.89
C ALA A 349 -4.14 14.46 44.42
N SER A 350 -4.72 13.45 45.08
CA SER A 350 -4.98 13.49 46.53
C SER A 350 -3.86 12.93 47.42
N GLY A 351 -2.84 12.25 46.87
CA GLY A 351 -1.67 11.82 47.65
C GLY A 351 -1.98 11.09 48.95
N ASP A 352 -3.11 10.38 49.02
CA ASP A 352 -3.67 9.86 50.27
C ASP A 352 -3.49 8.33 50.32
N PRO A 353 -2.56 7.79 51.13
CA PRO A 353 -2.35 6.36 51.27
C PRO A 353 -3.32 5.82 52.34
N ALA A 354 -4.63 5.90 52.10
CA ALA A 354 -5.61 5.36 53.03
C ALA A 354 -6.95 5.06 52.35
N ALA A 355 -7.00 3.97 51.59
CA ALA A 355 -8.24 3.23 51.40
C ALA A 355 -7.92 1.74 51.53
N GLY A 356 -7.96 1.29 52.78
CA GLY A 356 -7.90 -0.12 53.11
C GLY A 356 -9.05 -0.89 52.48
N GLU A 357 -8.76 -2.14 52.16
CA GLU A 357 -9.71 -3.18 51.80
C GLU A 357 -10.92 -3.20 52.75
N ALA A 358 -12.11 -3.37 52.19
CA ALA A 358 -13.13 -4.21 52.79
C ALA A 358 -14.11 -4.73 51.71
N PRO A 359 -14.72 -5.91 51.95
CA PRO A 359 -14.91 -6.94 50.93
C PRO A 359 -16.34 -7.04 50.37
N GLY A 360 -16.42 -7.81 49.29
CA GLY A 360 -17.57 -8.50 48.70
C GLY A 360 -19.00 -8.19 49.18
N GLN A 361 -19.88 -7.98 48.20
CA GLN A 361 -21.21 -8.55 48.27
C GLN A 361 -21.66 -9.05 46.90
N VAL A 362 -21.72 -10.38 46.83
CA VAL A 362 -22.57 -11.16 45.94
C VAL A 362 -24.02 -10.77 46.18
N LEU A 363 -24.75 -10.44 45.11
CA LEU A 363 -26.10 -10.93 44.81
C LEU A 363 -26.38 -10.75 43.32
#